data_AF-A0A0V0ZI43-F1
#
_entry.id   AF-A0A0V0ZI43-F1
#
_cell.length_a   1.000
_cell.length_b   1.000
_cell.length_c   1.000
_cell.angle_alpha   90.00
_cell.angle_beta   90.00
_cell.angle_gamma   90.00
#
_symmetry.space_group_name_H-M   'P 1'
#
loop_
_entity.id
_entity.type
_entity.pdbx_description
1 polymer ?
#
loop_
_entity_poly.entity_id
_entity_poly.type
_entity_poly.pdbx_seq_one_letter_code
_entity_poly.pdbx_strand_id
1 'polypeptide(L)' 'MDVMWKQTAAGIIQIILEKLQQFELDMKTDIVAFDTGSAFVMRKIGRLLGIEHQLCYNHGIHLAIVDVIYCVSNYPPQ' A
#
# COMPACT_ATOMS: atom_id res chain seq x y z
N MET A 1 -7.97 -11.62 -11.80
CA MET A 1 -6.84 -10.97 -11.08
C MET A 1 -6.14 -9.92 -11.95
N ASP A 2 -6.48 -9.82 -13.24
CA ASP A 2 -5.78 -9.00 -14.24
C ASP A 2 -5.98 -7.49 -14.10
N VAL A 3 -7.05 -7.08 -13.42
CA VAL A 3 -7.38 -5.65 -13.25
C VAL A 3 -6.45 -4.99 -12.23
N MET A 4 -5.94 -5.72 -11.24
CA MET A 4 -5.21 -5.14 -10.10
C MET A 4 -3.81 -4.64 -10.47
N TRP A 5 -3.14 -5.26 -11.44
CA TRP A 5 -1.76 -4.94 -11.82
C TRP A 5 -1.60 -3.67 -12.68
N LYS A 6 -2.69 -3.13 -13.23
CA LYS A 6 -2.69 -1.88 -14.03
C LYS A 6 -3.27 -0.67 -13.30
N GLN A 7 -3.65 -0.81 -12.03
CA GLN A 7 -4.38 0.22 -11.31
C GLN A 7 -3.45 1.25 -10.68
N THR A 8 -3.84 2.51 -10.78
CA THR A 8 -3.22 3.59 -9.99
C THR A 8 -3.69 3.48 -8.53
N ALA A 9 -2.95 4.06 -7.58
CA ALA A 9 -3.36 4.08 -6.17
C ALA A 9 -4.80 4.59 -5.95
N ALA A 10 -5.25 5.57 -6.75
CA ALA A 10 -6.63 6.07 -6.69
C ALA A 10 -7.66 5.02 -7.16
N GLY A 11 -7.34 4.26 -8.21
CA GLY A 11 -8.21 3.17 -8.68
C GLY A 11 -8.29 2.01 -7.68
N ILE A 12 -7.17 1.71 -6.99
CA ILE A 12 -7.14 0.73 -5.90
C ILE A 12 -8.05 1.19 -4.75
N ILE A 13 -7.95 2.46 -4.33
CA ILE A 13 -8.82 3.03 -3.29
C ILE A 13 -10.30 2.92 -3.67
N GLN A 14 -10.65 3.28 -4.91
CA GLN A 14 -12.04 3.22 -5.38
C GLN A 14 -12.61 1.80 -5.27
N ILE A 15 -11.86 0.78 -5.70
CA ILE A 15 -12.29 -0.63 -5.58
C ILE A 15 -12.49 -1.01 -4.11
N ILE A 16 -11.58 -0.59 -3.23
CA ILE A 16 -11.68 -0.93 -1.80
C ILE A 16 -12.91 -0.29 -1.18
N LEU A 17 -13.19 0.99 -1.49
CA LEU A 17 -14.39 1.68 -1.01
C LEU A 17 -15.67 0.98 -1.47
N GLU A 18 -15.75 0.61 -2.75
CA GLU A 18 -16.89 -0.15 -3.30
C GLU A 18 -17.06 -1.51 -2.61
N LYS A 19 -15.96 -2.16 -2.21
CA LYS A 19 -16.01 -3.43 -1.48
C LYS A 19 -16.41 -3.26 -0.03
N LEU A 20 -15.91 -2.25 0.67
CA LEU A 20 -16.28 -1.96 2.06
C LEU A 20 -17.76 -1.58 2.17
N GLN A 21 -18.28 -0.82 1.20
CA GLN A 21 -19.69 -0.44 1.15
C GLN A 21 -20.64 -1.66 1.08
N GLN A 22 -20.21 -2.79 0.50
CA GLN A 22 -21.00 -4.03 0.47
C GLN A 22 -21.23 -4.62 1.88
N PHE A 23 -20.41 -4.22 2.85
CA PHE A 23 -20.48 -4.62 4.25
C PHE A 23 -20.88 -3.46 5.17
N GLU A 24 -21.33 -2.33 4.60
CA GLU A 24 -21.69 -1.11 5.34
C GLU A 24 -20.53 -0.56 6.20
N LEU A 25 -19.28 -0.77 5.75
CA LEU A 25 -18.07 -0.29 6.42
C LEU A 25 -17.56 1.02 5.79
N ASP A 26 -17.14 1.95 6.63
CA ASP A 26 -16.43 3.18 6.24
C ASP A 26 -14.93 3.09 6.49
N MET A 27 -14.16 3.56 5.52
CA MET A 27 -12.71 3.45 5.53
C MET A 27 -12.02 4.34 6.57
N LYS A 28 -12.67 5.41 7.03
CA LYS A 28 -12.12 6.34 8.01
C LYS A 28 -12.52 5.99 9.43
N THR A 29 -13.73 5.48 9.63
CA THR A 29 -14.24 5.18 10.98
C THR A 29 -13.99 3.74 11.41
N ASP A 30 -14.00 2.79 10.47
CA ASP A 30 -14.07 1.37 10.82
C ASP A 30 -12.77 0.61 10.54
N ILE A 31 -11.85 1.21 9.78
CA ILE A 31 -10.56 0.60 9.44
C ILE A 31 -9.46 1.13 10.35
N VAL A 32 -8.89 0.23 11.13
CA VAL A 32 -7.83 0.54 12.11
C VAL A 32 -6.43 0.48 11.50
N ALA A 33 -6.24 -0.32 10.44
CA ALA A 33 -4.94 -0.49 9.79
C ALA A 33 -5.08 -0.92 8.33
N PHE A 34 -4.09 -0.56 7.52
CA PHE A 34 -4.04 -0.91 6.10
C PHE A 34 -2.59 -1.24 5.68
N ASP A 35 -2.40 -2.45 5.14
CA ASP A 35 -1.09 -2.95 4.70
C ASP A 35 -1.08 -3.17 3.17
N THR A 36 -0.01 -2.72 2.50
CA THR A 36 0.21 -3.00 1.07
C THR A 36 1.67 -3.29 0.80
N GLY A 37 1.96 -4.28 -0.05
CA GLY A 37 3.33 -4.74 -0.32
C GLY A 37 4.21 -3.85 -1.19
N SER A 38 3.92 -2.56 -1.36
CA SER A 38 4.80 -1.61 -2.07
C SER A 38 4.90 -0.30 -1.31
N ALA A 39 6.12 0.07 -0.88
CA ALA A 39 6.38 1.30 -0.13
C ALA A 39 5.86 2.58 -0.83
N PHE A 40 5.98 2.68 -2.16
CA PHE A 40 5.47 3.83 -2.92
C PHE A 40 3.94 3.90 -2.89
N VAL A 41 3.28 2.76 -3.07
CA VAL A 41 1.81 2.66 -3.04
C VAL A 41 1.31 2.93 -1.61
N MET A 42 1.97 2.41 -0.58
CA MET A 42 1.67 2.69 0.83
C MET A 42 1.67 4.19 1.12
N ARG A 43 2.78 4.89 0.79
CA ARG A 43 2.90 6.34 1.04
C ARG A 43 1.82 7.14 0.31
N LYS A 44 1.47 6.74 -0.91
CA LYS A 44 0.44 7.42 -1.71
C LYS A 44 -0.97 7.15 -1.18
N ILE A 45 -1.29 5.92 -0.81
CA ILE A 45 -2.59 5.56 -0.24
C ILE A 45 -2.79 6.23 1.12
N GLY A 46 -1.77 6.21 1.99
CA GLY A 46 -1.86 6.83 3.31
C GLY A 46 -2.14 8.32 3.23
N ARG A 47 -1.49 9.01 2.29
CA ARG A 47 -1.77 10.43 2.02
C ARG A 47 -3.19 10.67 1.50
N LEU A 48 -3.70 9.81 0.62
CA LEU A 48 -5.02 9.97 0.01
C LEU A 48 -6.16 9.68 1.00
N LEU A 49 -5.95 8.73 1.90
CA LEU A 49 -6.98 8.29 2.86
C LEU A 49 -6.87 8.97 4.22
N GLY A 50 -5.70 9.53 4.56
CA GLY A 50 -5.45 10.12 5.88
C GLY A 50 -5.34 9.07 6.99
N ILE A 51 -4.95 7.84 6.65
CA ILE A 51 -4.82 6.72 7.58
C ILE A 51 -3.34 6.45 7.89
N GLU A 52 -3.04 6.04 9.12
CA GLU A 52 -1.72 5.53 9.47
C GLU A 52 -1.54 4.12 8.89
N HIS A 53 -0.57 3.97 7.98
CA HIS A 53 -0.21 2.67 7.43
C HIS A 53 0.82 1.99 8.34
N GLN A 54 0.53 0.75 8.71
CA GLN A 54 1.51 -0.11 9.36
C GLN A 54 2.34 -0.83 8.28
N LEU A 55 3.65 -0.87 8.48
CA LEU A 55 4.55 -1.67 7.66
C LEU A 55 4.41 -3.14 8.06
N CYS A 56 4.03 -4.01 7.12
CA CYS A 56 4.19 -5.43 7.33
C CYS A 56 5.67 -5.78 7.50
N TYR A 57 6.02 -6.42 8.62
CA TYR A 57 7.39 -6.85 8.91
C TYR A 57 7.98 -7.73 7.80
N ASN A 58 7.15 -8.56 7.16
CA ASN A 58 7.59 -9.38 6.03
C ASN A 58 8.02 -8.51 4.84
N HIS A 59 7.32 -7.41 4.58
CA HIS A 59 7.70 -6.46 3.53
C HIS A 59 8.98 -5.69 3.91
N GLY A 60 9.08 -5.23 5.16
CA GLY A 60 10.28 -4.55 5.66
C GLY A 60 11.53 -5.43 5.58
N ILE A 61 11.43 -6.71 5.96
CA ILE A 61 12.51 -7.69 5.83
C ILE A 61 12.85 -7.92 4.35
N HIS A 62 11.86 -8.08 3.48
CA HIS A 62 12.08 -8.25 2.04
C HIS A 62 12.83 -7.05 1.44
N LEU A 63 12.42 -5.82 1.76
CA LEU A 63 13.10 -4.60 1.31
C LEU A 63 14.54 -4.54 1.82
N ALA A 64 14.78 -4.82 3.11
CA ALA A 64 16.13 -4.81 3.68
C ALA A 64 17.05 -5.84 3.01
N ILE A 65 16.53 -7.05 2.74
CA ILE A 65 17.28 -8.09 2.03
C ILE A 65 17.57 -7.65 0.58
N VAL A 66 16.58 -7.08 -0.11
CA VAL A 66 16.76 -6.59 -1.48
C VAL A 66 17.79 -5.47 -1.52
N ASP A 67 17.76 -4.53 -0.58
CA ASP A 67 18.76 -3.44 -0.50
C ASP A 67 20.18 -3.98 -0.27
N VAL A 68 20.34 -5.02 0.56
CA VAL A 68 21.65 -5.64 0.80
C VAL A 68 22.14 -6.45 -0.40
N ILE A 69 21.26 -7.24 -1.04
CA ILE A 69 21.63 -8.17 -2.11
C ILE A 69 21.73 -7.48 -3.47
N TYR A 70 20.84 -6.53 -3.76
CA TYR A 70 20.71 -5.84 -5.04
C TYR A 70 21.18 -4.38 -4.99
N CYS A 71 22.11 -4.05 -4.08
CA CYS A 71 22.74 -2.73 -4.01
C CYS A 71 23.52 -2.41 -5.31
N VAL A 72 22.83 -1.99 -6.35
CA VAL A 72 23.39 -1.60 -7.66
C VAL A 72 23.14 -0.11 -7.87
N SER A 73 24.03 0.70 -7.29
CA SER A 73 24.55 1.98 -7.78
C SER A 73 23.68 3.04 -8.50
N ASN A 74 22.35 2.95 -8.60
CA ASN A 74 21.54 3.89 -9.43
C ASN A 74 20.09 4.15 -8.96
N TYR A 75 19.81 4.19 -7.65
CA TYR A 75 18.50 4.66 -7.17
C TYR A 75 18.66 5.90 -6.28
N PRO A 76 17.93 7.02 -6.55
CA PRO A 76 17.95 8.17 -5.65
C PRO A 76 17.33 7.79 -4.30
N PRO A 77 17.73 8.44 -3.20
CA PRO A 77 17.25 8.13 -1.85
C PRO A 77 15.72 8.26 -1.76
N GLN A 78 15.10 7.29 -1.09
CA GLN A 78 13.65 7.19 -0.89
C GLN A 78 13.11 8.16 0.16
#